data_AF-A0A1V4FJZ8-F1
#
_entry.id   AF-A0A1V4FJZ8-F1
#
_cell.length_a   1.000
_cell.length_b   1.000
_cell.length_c   1.000
_cell.angle_alpha   90.00
_cell.angle_beta   90.00
_cell.angle_gamma   90.00
#
_symmetry.space_group_name_H-M   'P 1'
#
loop_
_entity.id
_entity.type
_entity.pdbx_description
1 polymer ?
#
loop_
_entity_poly.entity_id
_entity_poly.type
_entity_poly.pdbx_seq_one_letter_code
_entity_poly.pdbx_strand_id
1 'polypeptide(L)'
;TIFLASDAGPGYEPAKLLSLVPQGAHGEYFLDRYHCLQKIEHTLGRHNELAMRAIKAVRHHDQAELTIILDTYESQNLTEKQADDLMRLRKYLQRNWRYILSPQMRGFKDIHLIGSVESSHRAFTYRMKKQGKSWTKQGAKAMIGLIEARMNGELQASLNTILEQLTVLPRVAQTSLLQEMHIRTGEFLRKAPTKPSIGAVQGIIPINTATSRPMGQLFKALTH
;
A
#
# COMPACT_ATOMS: atom_id res chain seq x y z
N THR A 1 3.67 -23.74 7.34
CA THR A 1 2.68 -22.75 7.80
C THR A 1 2.93 -21.42 7.12
N ILE A 2 1.89 -20.77 6.62
CA ILE A 2 1.93 -19.44 6.00
C ILE A 2 1.48 -18.42 7.05
N PHE A 3 2.30 -17.41 7.28
CA PHE A 3 2.00 -16.35 8.25
C PHE A 3 1.43 -15.14 7.53
N LEU A 4 0.28 -14.68 8.01
CA LEU A 4 -0.45 -13.55 7.44
C LEU A 4 -0.61 -12.47 8.51
N ALA A 5 -0.45 -11.21 8.14
CA ALA A 5 -0.82 -10.11 9.01
C ALA A 5 -1.41 -8.95 8.23
N SER A 6 -2.31 -8.23 8.90
CA SER A 6 -2.91 -7.00 8.40
C SER A 6 -3.49 -6.18 9.56
N ASP A 7 -3.94 -4.98 9.25
CA ASP A 7 -4.66 -4.11 10.19
C ASP A 7 -6.10 -4.58 10.47
N ALA A 8 -6.56 -5.68 9.86
CA ALA A 8 -7.94 -6.17 9.85
C ALA A 8 -8.96 -5.14 9.34
N GLY A 9 -8.54 -4.25 8.44
CA GLY A 9 -9.40 -3.30 7.74
C GLY A 9 -10.31 -3.99 6.71
N PRO A 10 -11.26 -3.24 6.11
CA PRO A 10 -12.15 -3.77 5.08
C PRO A 10 -11.36 -4.36 3.90
N GLY A 11 -11.61 -5.63 3.58
CA GLY A 11 -10.87 -6.35 2.53
C GLY A 11 -9.64 -7.12 3.02
N TYR A 12 -9.15 -6.80 4.22
CA TYR A 12 -7.99 -7.44 4.85
C TYR A 12 -8.38 -8.16 6.15
N GLU A 13 -9.65 -8.53 6.29
CA GLU A 13 -10.13 -9.27 7.46
C GLU A 13 -9.49 -10.68 7.53
N PRO A 14 -9.32 -11.25 8.73
CA PRO A 14 -8.70 -12.55 8.92
C PRO A 14 -9.30 -13.64 8.02
N ALA A 15 -10.63 -13.70 7.91
CA ALA A 15 -11.33 -14.68 7.08
C ALA A 15 -10.97 -14.58 5.59
N LYS A 16 -10.86 -13.35 5.06
CA LYS A 16 -10.50 -13.15 3.65
C LYS A 16 -9.05 -13.54 3.40
N LEU A 17 -8.12 -13.13 4.26
CA LEU A 17 -6.72 -13.46 4.07
C LEU A 17 -6.45 -14.95 4.26
N LEU A 18 -7.09 -15.60 5.23
CA LEU A 18 -6.99 -17.04 5.41
C LEU A 18 -7.57 -17.82 4.21
N SER A 19 -8.59 -17.28 3.52
CA SER A 19 -9.12 -17.90 2.30
C SER A 19 -8.15 -17.89 1.11
N LEU A 20 -7.11 -17.05 1.15
CA LEU A 20 -6.04 -17.02 0.14
C LEU A 20 -4.99 -18.10 0.34
N VAL A 21 -5.00 -18.80 1.48
CA VAL A 21 -4.04 -19.86 1.79
C VAL A 21 -4.32 -21.06 0.86
N PRO A 22 -3.30 -21.56 0.13
CA PRO A 22 -3.49 -22.71 -0.76
C PRO A 22 -4.00 -23.95 -0.02
N GLN A 23 -4.81 -24.76 -0.70
CA GLN A 23 -5.26 -26.04 -0.17
C GLN A 23 -4.05 -26.93 0.18
N GLY A 24 -4.04 -27.49 1.39
CA GLY A 24 -2.93 -28.29 1.92
C GLY A 24 -1.86 -27.48 2.69
N ALA A 25 -1.93 -26.15 2.68
CA ALA A 25 -1.12 -25.30 3.55
C ALA A 25 -1.90 -24.86 4.80
N HIS A 26 -1.22 -24.85 5.95
CA HIS A 26 -1.78 -24.26 7.17
C HIS A 26 -1.51 -22.75 7.20
N GLY A 27 -2.54 -21.95 7.45
CA GLY A 27 -2.45 -20.50 7.53
C GLY A 27 -2.62 -19.98 8.95
N GLU A 28 -1.74 -19.09 9.39
CA GLU A 28 -1.80 -18.44 10.69
C GLU A 28 -1.90 -16.93 10.52
N TYR A 29 -2.97 -16.35 11.06
CA TYR A 29 -3.21 -14.91 10.97
C TYR A 29 -2.86 -14.19 12.27
N PHE A 30 -2.20 -13.05 12.14
CA PHE A 30 -1.82 -12.16 13.23
C PHE A 30 -2.32 -10.75 12.95
N LEU A 31 -2.81 -10.06 13.98
CA LEU A 31 -3.14 -8.66 13.85
C LEU A 31 -1.85 -7.86 13.77
N ASP A 32 -1.81 -6.89 12.85
CA ASP A 32 -0.70 -5.95 12.78
C ASP A 32 -0.61 -5.13 14.07
N ARG A 33 0.45 -5.41 14.82
CA ARG A 33 0.67 -4.82 16.13
C ARG A 33 0.95 -3.32 16.04
N TYR A 34 1.62 -2.84 15.00
CA TYR A 34 1.90 -1.42 14.84
C TYR A 34 0.60 -0.63 14.72
N HIS A 35 -0.28 -1.04 13.79
CA HIS A 35 -1.57 -0.38 13.60
C HIS A 35 -2.50 -0.52 14.80
N CYS A 36 -2.49 -1.68 15.47
CA CYS A 36 -3.27 -1.89 16.69
C CYS A 36 -2.83 -0.90 17.79
N LEU A 37 -1.53 -0.77 18.05
CA LEU A 37 -1.03 0.14 19.07
C LEU A 37 -1.26 1.61 18.68
N GLN A 38 -1.08 1.95 17.40
CA GLN A 38 -1.35 3.29 16.89
C GLN A 38 -2.83 3.70 17.05
N LYS A 39 -3.77 2.77 16.84
CA LYS A 39 -5.21 3.02 17.11
C LYS A 39 -5.45 3.37 18.58
N ILE A 40 -4.81 2.67 19.52
CA ILE A 40 -4.91 2.97 20.95
C ILE A 40 -4.36 4.38 21.24
N GLU A 41 -3.17 4.71 20.72
CA GLU A 41 -2.55 6.03 20.91
C GLU A 41 -3.40 7.16 20.33
N HIS A 42 -4.00 6.95 19.15
CA HIS A 42 -4.86 7.95 18.52
C HIS A 42 -6.17 8.17 19.29
N THR A 43 -6.77 7.10 19.84
CA THR A 43 -8.02 7.20 20.58
C THR A 43 -7.82 7.77 21.99
N LEU A 44 -6.87 7.24 22.76
CA LEU A 44 -6.66 7.63 24.15
C LEU A 44 -5.76 8.87 24.29
N GLY A 45 -4.98 9.18 23.26
CA GLY A 45 -3.99 10.25 23.23
C GLY A 45 -2.57 9.73 23.49
N ARG A 46 -1.64 10.11 22.62
CA ARG A 46 -0.24 9.61 22.64
C ARG A 46 0.51 9.89 23.95
N HIS A 47 0.19 10.98 24.63
CA HIS A 47 0.81 11.38 25.89
C HIS A 47 -0.05 11.02 27.12
N ASN A 48 -1.13 10.25 26.93
CA ASN A 48 -2.00 9.83 28.01
C ASN A 48 -1.42 8.58 28.71
N GLU A 49 -1.40 8.60 30.04
CA GLU A 49 -0.97 7.46 30.86
C GLU A 49 -1.82 6.22 30.60
N LEU A 50 -3.13 6.39 30.39
CA LEU A 50 -4.04 5.30 30.06
C LEU A 50 -3.69 4.66 28.71
N ALA A 51 -3.18 5.42 27.74
CA ALA A 51 -2.72 4.87 26.47
C ALA A 51 -1.50 3.98 26.67
N MET A 52 -0.52 4.41 27.46
CA MET A 52 0.67 3.63 27.79
C MET A 52 0.33 2.33 28.52
N ARG A 53 -0.60 2.41 29.50
CA ARG A 53 -1.12 1.23 30.20
C ARG A 53 -1.88 0.29 29.27
N ALA A 54 -2.73 0.81 28.39
CA ALA A 54 -3.49 0.01 27.43
C ALA A 54 -2.55 -0.72 26.45
N ILE A 55 -1.52 -0.03 25.95
CA ILE A 55 -0.47 -0.65 25.13
C ILE A 55 0.20 -1.79 25.88
N LYS A 56 0.52 -1.60 27.17
CA LYS A 56 1.10 -2.67 28.00
C LYS A 56 0.14 -3.84 28.16
N ALA A 57 -1.14 -3.61 28.45
CA ALA A 57 -2.16 -4.66 28.58
C ALA A 57 -2.30 -5.47 27.29
N VAL A 58 -2.44 -4.80 26.14
CA VAL A 58 -2.45 -5.44 24.81
C VAL A 58 -1.17 -6.23 24.56
N ARG A 59 -0.02 -5.72 24.99
CA ARG A 59 1.26 -6.41 24.79
C ARG A 59 1.35 -7.74 25.54
N HIS A 60 0.76 -7.81 26.73
CA HIS A 60 0.71 -8.99 27.60
C HIS A 60 -0.55 -9.85 27.40
N HIS A 61 -1.41 -9.49 26.44
CA HIS A 61 -2.69 -10.16 26.21
C HIS A 61 -3.62 -10.14 27.44
N ASP A 62 -3.54 -9.07 28.24
CA ASP A 62 -4.39 -8.88 29.43
C ASP A 62 -5.68 -8.15 29.05
N GLN A 63 -6.75 -8.93 28.86
CA GLN A 63 -8.05 -8.39 28.45
C GLN A 63 -8.75 -7.67 29.61
N ALA A 64 -8.58 -8.17 30.83
CA ALA A 64 -9.25 -7.65 32.01
C ALA A 64 -8.72 -6.24 32.35
N GLU A 65 -7.39 -6.09 32.40
CA GLU A 65 -6.76 -4.79 32.62
C GLU A 65 -7.11 -3.81 31.50
N LEU A 66 -7.12 -4.26 30.24
CA LEU A 66 -7.53 -3.41 29.12
C LEU A 66 -8.96 -2.89 29.28
N THR A 67 -9.91 -3.75 29.68
CA THR A 67 -11.30 -3.33 29.92
C THR A 67 -11.37 -2.26 31.00
N ILE A 68 -10.70 -2.45 32.14
CA ILE A 68 -10.65 -1.46 33.23
C ILE A 68 -10.11 -0.12 32.72
N ILE A 69 -9.05 -0.13 31.92
CA ILE A 69 -8.44 1.09 31.37
C ILE A 69 -9.41 1.82 30.43
N LEU A 70 -10.10 1.10 29.55
CA LEU A 70 -11.06 1.70 28.63
C LEU A 70 -12.28 2.25 29.38
N ASP A 71 -12.77 1.55 30.40
CA ASP A 71 -13.88 2.01 31.25
C ASP A 71 -13.47 3.27 32.05
N THR A 72 -12.23 3.30 32.55
CA THR A 72 -11.66 4.48 33.22
C THR A 72 -11.56 5.66 32.25
N TYR A 73 -11.12 5.44 31.01
CA TYR A 73 -11.06 6.48 29.98
C TYR A 73 -12.46 6.99 29.62
N GLU A 74 -13.45 6.10 29.53
CA GLU A 74 -14.85 6.43 29.27
C GLU A 74 -15.48 7.29 30.37
N SER A 75 -15.06 7.12 31.63
CA SER A 75 -15.53 7.93 32.76
C SER A 75 -15.06 9.39 32.75
N GLN A 76 -14.14 9.75 31.86
CA GLN A 76 -13.68 11.12 31.69
C GLN A 76 -14.72 11.95 30.94
N ASN A 77 -14.62 13.29 31.01
CA ASN A 77 -15.49 14.20 30.25
C ASN A 77 -15.12 14.19 28.75
N LEU A 78 -15.46 13.11 28.05
CA LEU A 78 -15.19 12.93 26.62
C LEU A 78 -16.16 13.75 25.78
N THR A 79 -15.66 14.27 24.66
CA THR A 79 -16.51 14.79 23.58
C THR A 79 -17.24 13.64 22.88
N GLU A 80 -18.35 13.94 22.20
CA GLU A 80 -19.12 12.95 21.42
C GLU A 80 -18.23 12.19 20.41
N LYS A 81 -17.32 12.91 19.76
CA LYS A 81 -16.34 12.33 18.83
C LYS A 81 -15.40 11.35 19.53
N GLN A 82 -14.86 11.71 20.70
CA GLN A 82 -13.97 10.83 21.46
C GLN A 82 -14.70 9.58 21.95
N ALA A 83 -15.97 9.71 22.34
CA ALA A 83 -16.80 8.57 22.73
C ALA A 83 -17.05 7.62 21.54
N ASP A 84 -17.32 8.13 20.33
CA ASP A 84 -17.46 7.30 19.12
C ASP A 84 -16.12 6.64 18.74
N ASP A 85 -15.01 7.36 18.80
CA ASP A 85 -13.67 6.80 18.54
C ASP A 85 -13.32 5.68 19.56
N LEU A 86 -13.69 5.86 20.84
CA LEU A 86 -13.53 4.84 21.88
C LEU A 86 -14.40 3.61 21.60
N MET A 87 -15.68 3.79 21.23
CA MET A 87 -16.57 2.70 20.88
C MET A 87 -16.02 1.90 19.68
N ARG A 88 -15.50 2.59 18.65
CA ARG A 88 -14.87 1.95 17.48
C ARG A 88 -13.64 1.16 17.88
N LEU A 89 -12.80 1.70 18.75
CA LEU A 89 -11.63 1.00 19.29
C LEU A 89 -12.04 -0.27 20.06
N ARG A 90 -13.04 -0.19 20.94
CA ARG A 90 -13.56 -1.35 21.69
C ARG A 90 -14.01 -2.46 20.74
N LYS A 91 -14.86 -2.14 19.77
CA LYS A 91 -15.35 -3.10 18.76
C LYS A 91 -14.20 -3.71 17.96
N TYR A 92 -13.21 -2.90 17.58
CA TYR A 92 -12.03 -3.36 16.86
C TYR A 92 -11.20 -4.35 17.67
N LEU A 93 -10.89 -4.03 18.93
CA LEU A 93 -10.10 -4.88 19.81
C LEU A 93 -10.84 -6.18 20.14
N GLN A 94 -12.13 -6.09 20.48
CA GLN A 94 -12.96 -7.26 20.79
C GLN A 94 -13.02 -8.25 19.62
N ARG A 95 -13.27 -7.77 18.39
CA ARG A 95 -13.34 -8.60 17.19
C ARG A 95 -12.00 -9.28 16.88
N ASN A 96 -10.89 -8.62 17.18
CA ASN A 96 -9.55 -9.08 16.79
C ASN A 96 -8.72 -9.66 17.95
N TRP A 97 -9.28 -9.78 19.16
CA TRP A 97 -8.53 -10.09 20.38
C TRP A 97 -7.69 -11.37 20.30
N ARG A 98 -8.26 -12.43 19.71
CA ARG A 98 -7.56 -13.70 19.47
C ARG A 98 -6.31 -13.52 18.59
N TYR A 99 -6.32 -12.56 17.67
CA TYR A 99 -5.26 -12.35 16.70
C TYR A 99 -4.12 -11.46 17.21
N ILE A 100 -4.27 -10.84 18.39
CA ILE A 100 -3.26 -9.99 19.03
C ILE A 100 -2.13 -10.80 19.68
N LEU A 101 -2.40 -12.06 20.07
CA LEU A 101 -1.38 -12.95 20.64
C LEU A 101 -0.15 -12.99 19.73
N SER A 102 1.03 -12.80 20.32
CA SER A 102 2.28 -12.85 19.58
C SER A 102 2.56 -14.27 19.06
N PRO A 103 3.36 -14.43 17.98
CA PRO A 103 3.71 -15.74 17.46
C PRO A 103 4.35 -16.65 18.53
N GLN A 104 5.21 -16.09 19.38
CA GLN A 104 5.84 -16.80 20.49
C GLN A 104 4.82 -17.35 21.50
N MET A 105 3.82 -16.56 21.88
CA MET A 105 2.75 -17.01 22.78
C MET A 105 1.84 -18.07 22.14
N ARG A 106 1.84 -18.20 20.81
CA ARG A 106 1.15 -19.28 20.09
C ARG A 106 2.03 -20.49 19.78
N GLY A 107 3.26 -20.52 20.29
CA GLY A 107 4.19 -21.65 20.10
C GLY A 107 5.15 -21.52 18.92
N PHE A 108 5.11 -20.43 18.16
CA PHE A 108 6.05 -20.17 17.05
C PHE A 108 7.31 -19.47 17.58
N LYS A 109 8.26 -20.24 18.12
CA LYS A 109 9.47 -19.72 18.78
C LYS A 109 10.43 -19.01 17.83
N ASP A 110 10.51 -19.44 16.57
CA ASP A 110 11.44 -18.88 15.58
C ASP A 110 10.95 -17.54 15.01
N ILE A 111 9.68 -17.20 15.22
CA ILE A 111 9.05 -16.01 14.63
C ILE A 111 8.93 -14.93 15.69
N HIS A 112 9.75 -13.90 15.53
CA HIS A 112 9.87 -12.82 16.51
C HIS A 112 9.00 -11.61 16.15
N LEU A 113 8.91 -11.30 14.86
CA LEU A 113 8.22 -10.13 14.36
C LEU A 113 7.48 -10.50 13.08
N ILE A 114 6.18 -10.26 13.07
CA ILE A 114 5.41 -10.18 11.83
C ILE A 114 5.27 -8.68 11.56
N GLY A 115 6.08 -8.20 10.62
CA GLY A 115 6.24 -6.76 10.35
C GLY A 115 4.95 -6.11 9.84
N SER A 116 4.89 -4.78 9.95
CA SER A 116 3.79 -4.01 9.35
C SER A 116 3.82 -4.15 7.83
N VAL A 117 2.67 -4.46 7.24
CA VAL A 117 2.48 -4.54 5.79
C VAL A 117 2.85 -3.22 5.11
N GLU A 118 2.75 -2.08 5.80
CA GLU A 118 3.14 -0.78 5.22
C GLU A 118 4.62 -0.72 4.84
N SER A 119 5.49 -1.36 5.62
CA SER A 119 6.93 -1.37 5.36
C SER A 119 7.28 -2.19 4.11
N SER A 120 6.62 -3.34 3.91
CA SER A 120 6.83 -4.21 2.76
C SER A 120 6.15 -3.69 1.49
N HIS A 121 5.00 -3.03 1.60
CA HIS A 121 4.27 -2.49 0.46
C HIS A 121 4.96 -1.28 -0.21
N ARG A 122 5.87 -0.60 0.50
CA ARG A 122 6.59 0.58 0.00
C ARG A 122 7.36 0.31 -1.31
N ALA A 123 8.00 -0.85 -1.43
CA ALA A 123 8.72 -1.26 -2.63
C ALA A 123 7.80 -1.30 -3.86
N PHE A 124 6.59 -1.83 -3.68
CA PHE A 124 5.56 -1.88 -4.71
C PHE A 124 5.01 -0.49 -5.01
N THR A 125 4.62 0.28 -3.99
CA THR A 125 4.06 1.63 -4.17
C THR A 125 5.00 2.53 -4.95
N TYR A 126 6.28 2.57 -4.58
CA TYR A 126 7.25 3.45 -5.24
C TYR A 126 7.46 3.12 -6.71
N ARG A 127 7.39 1.85 -7.08
CA ARG A 127 7.58 1.44 -8.47
C ARG A 127 6.30 1.52 -9.30
N MET A 128 5.16 1.23 -8.69
CA MET A 128 3.88 1.01 -9.36
C MET A 128 2.94 2.21 -9.33
N LYS A 129 3.14 3.20 -8.45
CA LYS A 129 2.31 4.41 -8.38
C LYS A 129 2.35 5.19 -9.71
N LYS A 130 1.20 5.73 -10.12
CA LYS A 130 1.05 6.58 -11.31
C LYS A 130 1.84 7.89 -11.14
N GLN A 131 3.10 7.87 -11.59
CA GLN A 131 3.99 9.04 -11.72
C GLN A 131 4.36 9.19 -13.20
N GLY A 132 3.35 9.37 -14.07
CA GLY A 132 3.53 9.35 -15.53
C GLY A 132 3.81 7.97 -16.13
N LYS A 133 3.72 6.90 -15.33
CA LYS A 133 3.89 5.50 -15.76
C LYS A 133 2.53 4.87 -16.01
N SER A 134 2.42 4.12 -17.10
CA SER A 134 1.27 3.29 -17.45
C SER A 134 1.75 1.87 -17.71
N TRP A 135 1.02 0.88 -17.18
CA TRP A 135 1.40 -0.53 -17.28
C TRP A 135 0.30 -1.30 -18.00
N THR A 136 0.69 -2.16 -18.94
CA THR A 136 -0.19 -3.25 -19.39
C THR A 136 -0.31 -4.27 -18.25
N LYS A 137 -1.36 -5.11 -18.24
CA LYS A 137 -1.52 -6.16 -17.22
C LYS A 137 -0.29 -7.07 -17.13
N GLN A 138 0.30 -7.42 -18.27
CA GLN A 138 1.51 -8.22 -18.34
C GLN A 138 2.74 -7.47 -17.80
N GLY A 139 2.92 -6.20 -18.19
CA GLY A 139 4.01 -5.37 -17.67
C GLY A 139 3.93 -5.16 -16.17
N ALA A 140 2.73 -5.00 -15.61
CA ALA A 140 2.52 -4.91 -14.16
C ALA A 140 2.92 -6.19 -13.43
N LYS A 141 2.50 -7.36 -13.94
CA LYS A 141 2.89 -8.68 -13.39
C LYS A 141 4.40 -8.89 -13.43
N ALA A 142 5.05 -8.55 -14.55
CA ALA A 142 6.50 -8.66 -14.70
C ALA A 142 7.23 -7.74 -13.71
N MET A 143 6.75 -6.50 -13.53
CA MET A 143 7.33 -5.56 -12.57
C MET A 143 7.18 -6.04 -11.12
N ILE A 144 6.05 -6.65 -10.76
CA ILE A 144 5.85 -7.27 -9.44
C ILE A 144 6.89 -8.38 -9.22
N GLY A 145 7.07 -9.28 -10.19
CA GLY A 145 8.08 -10.34 -10.10
C GLY A 145 9.51 -9.81 -9.95
N LEU A 146 9.85 -8.71 -10.63
CA LEU A 146 11.16 -8.07 -10.46
C LEU A 146 11.35 -7.45 -9.07
N ILE A 147 10.31 -6.86 -8.49
CA ILE A 147 10.34 -6.30 -7.13
C ILE A 147 10.51 -7.43 -6.12
N GLU A 148 9.76 -8.52 -6.27
CA GLU A 148 9.83 -9.71 -5.42
C GLU A 148 11.21 -10.36 -5.46
N ALA A 149 11.73 -10.65 -6.65
CA ALA A 149 13.08 -11.20 -6.81
C ALA A 149 14.15 -10.28 -6.19
N ARG A 150 13.97 -8.96 -6.29
CA ARG A 150 14.86 -8.00 -5.62
C ARG A 150 14.75 -8.07 -4.10
N MET A 151 13.55 -8.14 -3.55
CA MET A 151 13.30 -8.19 -2.11
C MET A 151 13.85 -9.49 -1.49
N ASN A 152 13.78 -10.60 -2.23
CA ASN A 152 14.30 -11.89 -1.80
C ASN A 152 15.82 -12.05 -2.04
N GLY A 153 16.48 -11.07 -2.69
CA GLY A 153 17.91 -11.17 -3.05
C GLY A 153 18.20 -12.10 -4.24
N GLU A 154 17.16 -12.57 -4.92
CA GLU A 154 17.21 -13.56 -6.00
C GLU A 154 17.27 -12.93 -7.39
N LEU A 155 17.24 -11.59 -7.49
CA LEU A 155 17.16 -10.89 -8.77
C LEU A 155 18.31 -11.26 -9.72
N GLN A 156 19.55 -11.29 -9.22
CA GLN A 156 20.70 -11.65 -10.06
C GLN A 156 20.62 -13.10 -10.53
N ALA A 157 20.29 -14.03 -9.63
CA ALA A 157 20.12 -15.44 -9.99
C ALA A 157 19.02 -15.63 -11.04
N SER A 158 17.87 -15.01 -10.84
CA SER A 158 16.74 -15.06 -11.79
C SER A 158 17.10 -14.48 -13.16
N LEU A 159 17.80 -13.35 -13.20
CA LEU A 159 18.25 -12.73 -14.46
C LEU A 159 19.28 -13.59 -15.18
N ASN A 160 20.22 -14.19 -14.45
CA ASN A 160 21.24 -15.07 -15.01
C ASN A 160 20.61 -16.33 -15.61
N THR A 161 19.67 -16.97 -14.90
CA THR A 161 18.93 -18.14 -15.42
C THR A 161 18.17 -17.81 -16.71
N ILE A 162 17.50 -16.65 -16.78
CA ILE A 162 16.80 -16.22 -18.00
C ILE A 162 17.81 -15.95 -19.12
N LEU A 163 18.93 -15.30 -18.82
CA LEU A 163 19.97 -15.02 -19.80
C LEU A 163 20.57 -16.31 -20.35
N GLU A 164 20.86 -17.29 -19.49
CA GLU A 164 21.32 -18.62 -19.87
C GLU A 164 20.32 -19.32 -20.79
N GLN A 165 19.03 -19.35 -20.42
CA GLN A 165 17.96 -19.91 -21.26
C GLN A 165 17.87 -19.24 -22.64
N LEU A 166 18.05 -17.92 -22.71
CA LEU A 166 18.06 -17.18 -23.97
C LEU A 166 19.33 -17.44 -24.80
N THR A 167 20.46 -17.72 -24.16
CA THR A 167 21.72 -18.07 -24.83
C THR A 167 21.80 -19.51 -25.31
N VAL A 168 21.02 -20.43 -24.70
CA VAL A 168 20.94 -21.85 -25.08
C VAL A 168 19.96 -22.08 -26.24
N LEU A 169 19.03 -21.16 -26.50
CA LEU A 169 18.26 -21.18 -27.74
C LEU A 169 19.21 -21.00 -28.93
N PRO A 170 19.06 -21.77 -30.02
CA PRO A 170 19.91 -21.61 -31.18
C PRO A 170 19.78 -20.16 -31.62
N ARG A 171 20.91 -19.43 -31.61
CA ARG A 171 21.03 -18.08 -32.11
C ARG A 171 20.31 -18.05 -33.45
N VAL A 172 19.10 -17.49 -33.50
CA VAL A 172 18.33 -17.45 -34.74
C VAL A 172 19.19 -16.64 -35.68
N ALA A 173 19.80 -17.31 -36.65
CA ALA A 173 20.52 -16.71 -37.76
C ALA A 173 19.48 -16.03 -38.67
N GLN A 174 18.78 -15.03 -38.15
CA GLN A 174 18.02 -14.08 -38.96
C GLN A 174 18.89 -12.85 -39.14
N THR A 175 19.97 -13.03 -39.90
CA THR A 175 20.63 -11.94 -40.62
C THR A 175 19.70 -11.30 -41.67
N SER A 176 18.49 -11.83 -41.88
CA SER A 176 17.50 -11.28 -42.82
C SER A 176 16.59 -10.18 -42.27
N LEU A 177 16.66 -9.84 -40.97
CA LEU A 177 15.84 -8.75 -40.38
C LEU A 177 16.60 -7.44 -40.15
N LEU A 178 17.88 -7.37 -40.53
CA LEU A 178 18.58 -6.09 -40.71
C LEU A 178 18.34 -5.56 -42.12
N GLN A 179 17.08 -5.43 -42.52
CA GLN A 179 16.77 -4.50 -43.58
C GLN A 179 17.05 -3.12 -42.98
N GLU A 180 18.18 -2.52 -43.37
CA GLU A 180 18.54 -1.16 -42.96
C GLU A 180 17.35 -0.25 -43.27
N MET A 181 16.56 0.06 -42.25
CA MET A 181 15.53 1.07 -42.36
C MET A 181 16.27 2.39 -42.54
N HIS A 182 16.39 2.81 -43.79
CA HIS A 182 16.82 4.15 -44.16
C HIS A 182 15.73 5.11 -43.73
N ILE A 183 15.70 5.45 -42.44
CA ILE A 183 14.84 6.48 -41.91
C ILE A 183 15.39 7.80 -42.45
N ARG A 184 14.78 8.34 -43.50
CA ARG A 184 15.03 9.72 -43.92
C ARG A 184 14.61 10.62 -42.77
N THR A 185 15.56 11.25 -42.10
CA THR A 185 15.36 12.08 -40.90
C THR A 185 14.24 13.12 -41.09
N GLY A 186 14.07 13.62 -42.32
CA GLY A 186 12.99 14.55 -42.69
C GLY A 186 11.58 13.97 -42.67
N GLU A 187 11.39 12.66 -42.85
CA GLU A 187 10.05 12.02 -42.75
C GLU A 187 9.69 11.64 -41.32
N PHE A 188 10.68 11.27 -40.50
CA PHE A 188 10.47 10.96 -39.09
C PHE A 188 10.15 12.21 -38.25
N LEU A 189 10.66 13.37 -38.68
CA LEU A 189 10.40 14.67 -38.09
C LEU A 189 9.15 15.37 -38.68
N ARG A 190 8.47 14.78 -39.67
CA ARG A 190 7.18 15.31 -40.12
C ARG A 190 6.20 15.21 -38.95
N LYS A 191 5.78 16.36 -38.44
CA LYS A 191 4.63 16.45 -37.53
C LYS A 191 3.45 15.78 -38.23
N ALA A 192 3.06 14.60 -37.76
CA ALA A 192 1.79 14.01 -38.16
C ALA A 192 0.69 15.03 -37.85
N PRO A 193 -0.31 15.23 -38.73
CA PRO A 193 -1.41 16.14 -38.45
C PRO A 193 -2.04 15.72 -37.12
N THR A 194 -2.03 16.63 -36.16
CA THR A 194 -2.59 16.43 -34.83
C THR A 194 -4.05 16.04 -34.98
N LYS A 195 -4.40 14.80 -34.61
CA LYS A 195 -5.79 14.39 -34.47
C LYS A 195 -6.43 15.34 -33.45
N PRO A 196 -7.53 16.03 -33.79
CA PRO A 196 -8.21 16.88 -32.82
C PRO A 196 -8.67 16.02 -31.65
N SER A 197 -8.32 16.43 -30.43
CA SER A 197 -8.81 15.79 -29.22
C SER A 197 -10.33 15.95 -29.14
N ILE A 198 -11.07 14.85 -29.26
CA ILE A 198 -12.49 14.83 -28.88
C ILE A 198 -12.50 14.81 -27.35
N GLY A 199 -12.49 15.99 -26.74
CA GLY A 199 -12.47 16.10 -25.28
C GLY A 199 -11.96 17.42 -24.72
N ALA A 200 -12.55 18.53 -25.15
CA ALA A 200 -12.66 19.74 -24.33
C ALA A 200 -13.94 20.47 -24.77
N VAL A 201 -15.08 20.07 -24.20
CA VAL A 201 -16.27 20.92 -24.24
C VAL A 201 -15.92 22.13 -23.38
N GLN A 202 -15.83 23.30 -24.03
CA GLN A 202 -15.59 24.63 -23.46
C GLN A 202 -15.66 24.71 -21.93
N GLY A 203 -14.51 24.66 -21.27
CA GLY A 203 -14.38 24.92 -19.84
C GLY A 203 -13.99 26.38 -19.63
N ILE A 204 -14.89 27.18 -19.07
CA ILE A 204 -14.57 28.50 -18.53
C ILE A 204 -14.02 28.30 -17.12
N ILE A 205 -12.90 28.94 -16.78
CA ILE A 205 -12.40 29.02 -15.40
C ILE A 205 -13.08 30.24 -14.77
N PRO A 206 -14.08 30.09 -13.87
CA PRO A 206 -14.65 31.24 -13.18
C PRO A 206 -13.65 31.76 -12.15
N ILE A 207 -13.35 33.06 -12.22
CA ILE A 207 -12.44 33.72 -11.30
C ILE A 207 -13.28 34.38 -10.21
N ASN A 208 -13.37 33.76 -9.03
CA ASN A 208 -14.01 34.35 -7.85
C ASN A 208 -13.07 35.32 -7.10
N THR A 209 -12.33 36.17 -7.81
CA THR A 209 -11.39 37.12 -7.20
C THR A 209 -11.43 38.47 -7.91
N ALA A 210 -11.28 39.55 -7.15
CA ALA A 210 -11.25 40.92 -7.69
C ALA A 210 -10.16 41.09 -8.78
N THR A 211 -10.52 41.77 -9.87
CA THR A 211 -9.70 42.03 -11.07
C THR A 211 -8.43 42.85 -10.80
N SER A 212 -8.30 43.43 -9.60
CA SER A 212 -7.11 44.17 -9.16
C SER A 212 -5.97 43.30 -8.62
N ARG A 213 -6.17 41.97 -8.48
CA ARG A 213 -5.14 41.04 -7.99
C ARG A 213 -4.33 40.42 -9.14
N PRO A 214 -3.10 39.90 -8.86
CA PRO A 214 -2.17 39.39 -9.88
C PRO A 214 -2.79 38.37 -10.84
N MET A 215 -3.63 37.47 -10.32
CA MET A 215 -4.35 36.47 -11.13
C MET A 215 -5.38 37.09 -12.08
N GLY A 216 -6.04 38.18 -11.69
CA GLY A 216 -6.99 38.91 -12.54
C GLY A 216 -6.30 39.67 -13.67
N GLN A 217 -5.13 40.27 -13.40
CA GLN A 217 -4.34 40.94 -14.44
C GLN A 217 -3.75 39.96 -15.45
N LEU A 218 -3.26 38.80 -14.98
CA LEU A 218 -2.76 37.74 -15.86
C LEU A 218 -3.86 37.26 -16.83
N PHE A 219 -5.08 37.08 -16.34
CA PHE A 219 -6.21 36.68 -17.18
C PHE A 219 -6.54 37.73 -18.24
N LYS A 220 -6.53 39.02 -17.88
CA LYS A 220 -6.77 40.11 -18.82
C LYS A 220 -5.75 40.15 -19.96
N ALA A 221 -4.49 39.81 -19.68
CA ALA A 221 -3.42 39.70 -20.67
C ALA A 221 -3.55 38.48 -21.59
N LEU A 222 -4.32 37.45 -21.19
CA LEU A 222 -4.55 36.25 -21.98
C LEU A 222 -5.80 36.33 -22.87
N THR A 223 -6.69 37.29 -22.61
CA THR A 223 -7.96 37.46 -23.34
C THR A 223 -7.97 38.62 -24.34
N HIS A 224 -6.83 39.30 -24.54
CA HIS A 224 -6.65 40.34 -25.55
C HIS A 224 -5.55 39.98 -26.54
#